data_AF-A0A3M7EMY6-F1
#
_entry.id   AF-A0A3M7EMY6-F1
#
_cell.length_a   1.000
_cell.length_b   1.000
_cell.length_c   1.000
_cell.angle_alpha   90.00
_cell.angle_beta   90.00
_cell.angle_gamma   90.00
#
_symmetry.space_group_name_H-M   'P 1'
#
loop_
_entity.id
_entity.type
_entity.pdbx_description
1 polymer ?
#
loop_
_entity_poly.entity_id
_entity_poly.type
_entity_poly.pdbx_seq_one_letter_code
_entity_poly.pdbx_strand_id
1 'polypeptide(L)'
;MTAQLPPAPPPQWLRDLTTTTLSTPKSKTAIPDPPGFTSSSTKTTKSSNKTTTPAARKPPSPEEMDTLKLKKAWEMAIAPAKSLPMNAFGMYMTGNSLQIFSIMMVFMLFKTPITALLNVQGTFARLETEGNKSQMVMVKLAFIGCNLLALGLGIWKVNGMGLLPTTRSDWLAWELPREPIERAYFVPS
;
A
#
# COMPACT_ATOMS: atom_id res chain seq x y z
N MET A 1 17.16 24.34 -77.85
CA MET A 1 18.30 24.06 -76.96
C MET A 1 18.01 24.73 -75.62
N THR A 2 17.36 24.03 -74.68
CA THR A 2 17.13 24.54 -73.32
C THR A 2 18.20 23.95 -72.41
N ALA A 3 19.19 24.78 -72.05
CA ALA A 3 20.27 24.40 -71.16
C ALA A 3 19.73 24.12 -69.75
N GLN A 4 19.77 22.86 -69.33
CA GLN A 4 19.39 22.44 -67.98
C GLN A 4 20.47 22.93 -67.00
N LEU A 5 20.11 23.84 -66.08
CA LEU A 5 20.97 24.24 -64.97
C LEU A 5 21.25 23.03 -64.06
N PRO A 6 22.47 22.92 -63.49
CA PRO A 6 22.79 21.80 -62.61
C PRO A 6 21.90 21.79 -61.35
N PRO A 7 21.53 20.62 -60.83
CA PRO A 7 20.63 20.49 -59.67
C PRO A 7 21.27 21.10 -58.42
N ALA A 8 20.45 21.73 -57.57
CA ALA A 8 20.88 22.33 -56.32
C ALA A 8 21.49 21.28 -55.38
N PRO A 9 22.56 21.63 -54.63
CA PRO A 9 23.21 20.70 -53.72
C PRO A 9 22.26 20.26 -52.59
N PRO A 10 22.39 19.03 -52.08
CA PRO A 10 21.54 18.51 -51.01
C PRO A 10 21.73 19.28 -49.69
N PRO A 11 20.70 19.26 -48.81
CA PRO A 11 20.75 19.95 -47.53
C PRO A 11 21.80 19.35 -46.59
N GLN A 12 22.41 20.21 -45.76
CA GLN A 12 23.56 19.86 -44.92
C GLN A 12 23.30 18.66 -43.98
N TRP A 13 22.12 18.60 -43.36
CA TRP A 13 21.76 17.48 -42.46
C TRP A 13 21.82 16.10 -43.15
N LEU A 14 21.56 16.05 -44.46
CA LEU A 14 21.63 14.81 -45.24
C LEU A 14 23.09 14.42 -45.54
N ARG A 15 23.97 15.40 -45.69
CA ARG A 15 25.41 15.18 -45.85
C ARG A 15 26.02 14.66 -44.55
N ASP A 16 25.62 15.23 -43.41
CA ASP A 16 26.11 14.84 -42.09
C ASP A 16 25.72 13.39 -41.71
N LEU A 17 24.59 12.89 -42.20
CA LEU A 17 24.18 11.49 -42.02
C LEU A 17 25.01 10.49 -42.83
N THR A 18 25.56 10.90 -43.97
CA THR A 18 26.26 10.01 -44.92
C THR A 18 27.77 10.06 -44.78
N THR A 19 28.31 11.11 -44.15
CA THR A 19 29.72 11.17 -43.76
C THR A 19 29.94 10.37 -42.48
N THR A 20 30.30 9.09 -42.62
CA THR A 20 30.74 8.20 -41.51
C THR A 20 32.12 8.61 -40.95
N THR A 21 32.39 9.91 -40.78
CA THR A 21 33.43 10.37 -39.88
C THR A 21 32.74 10.61 -38.55
N LEU A 22 32.91 9.67 -37.62
CA LEU A 22 32.50 9.82 -36.23
C LEU A 22 32.94 11.22 -35.76
N SER A 23 31.98 12.14 -35.63
CA SER A 23 32.16 13.36 -34.86
C SER A 23 32.44 12.89 -33.45
N THR A 24 33.72 12.76 -33.12
CA THR A 24 34.15 12.44 -31.76
C THR A 24 33.67 13.61 -30.92
N PRO A 25 32.72 13.42 -30.00
CA PRO A 25 32.20 14.52 -29.22
C PRO A 25 33.38 15.14 -28.48
N LYS A 26 33.65 16.43 -28.75
CA LYS A 26 34.66 17.20 -28.00
C LYS A 26 34.43 16.93 -26.52
N SER A 27 35.50 16.48 -25.85
CA SER A 27 35.62 16.25 -24.41
C SER A 27 34.53 16.95 -23.58
N LYS A 28 33.59 16.16 -23.04
CA LYS A 28 32.48 16.58 -22.18
C LYS A 28 32.98 17.01 -20.78
N THR A 29 33.92 17.94 -20.70
CA THR A 29 34.49 18.38 -19.42
C THR A 29 33.96 19.74 -18.96
N ALA A 30 33.23 20.49 -19.79
CA ALA A 30 32.86 21.87 -19.48
C ALA A 30 31.37 22.21 -19.50
N ILE A 31 30.46 21.26 -19.76
CA ILE A 31 29.01 21.52 -19.75
C ILE A 31 28.35 20.56 -18.75
N PRO A 32 27.77 21.06 -17.65
CA PRO A 32 27.03 20.22 -16.72
C PRO A 32 25.74 19.71 -17.37
N ASP A 33 25.47 18.41 -17.18
CA ASP A 33 24.23 17.78 -17.67
C ASP A 33 23.00 18.44 -17.03
N PRO A 34 21.88 18.60 -17.77
CA PRO A 34 20.68 19.23 -17.25
C PRO A 34 20.08 18.41 -16.09
N PRO A 35 19.51 19.06 -15.07
CA PRO A 35 18.96 18.37 -13.91
C PRO A 35 17.85 17.41 -14.34
N GLY A 36 18.06 16.10 -14.10
CA GLY A 36 17.11 15.03 -14.42
C GLY A 36 17.51 14.12 -15.60
N PHE A 37 18.63 14.36 -16.28
CA PHE A 37 19.09 13.48 -17.36
C PHE A 37 19.75 12.20 -16.82
N THR A 38 19.06 11.05 -16.95
CA THR A 38 19.65 9.73 -16.75
C THR A 38 19.89 9.10 -18.13
N SER A 39 21.14 8.79 -18.49
CA SER A 39 21.45 8.14 -19.77
C SER A 39 20.95 6.69 -19.76
N SER A 40 19.79 6.46 -20.38
CA SER A 40 19.23 5.12 -20.59
C SER A 40 20.02 4.39 -21.68
N SER A 41 20.96 3.52 -21.31
CA SER A 41 21.54 2.54 -22.21
C SER A 41 20.56 1.37 -22.40
N THR A 42 20.01 1.26 -23.62
CA THR A 42 19.03 0.26 -24.05
C THR A 42 19.59 -1.16 -23.95
N LYS A 43 18.91 -2.03 -23.17
CA LYS A 43 19.18 -3.47 -23.08
C LYS A 43 18.36 -4.25 -24.12
N THR A 44 19.02 -5.03 -24.98
CA THR A 44 18.42 -6.14 -25.73
C THR A 44 18.79 -7.48 -25.08
N THR A 45 17.83 -8.40 -25.12
CA THR A 45 17.68 -9.63 -24.32
C THR A 45 18.35 -10.88 -24.92
N LYS A 46 19.00 -11.74 -24.10
CA LYS A 46 18.68 -13.19 -23.91
C LYS A 46 19.73 -13.98 -23.11
N SER A 47 19.21 -14.75 -22.14
CA SER A 47 19.63 -16.06 -21.62
C SER A 47 20.92 -16.27 -20.79
N SER A 48 20.68 -16.91 -19.63
CA SER A 48 21.55 -17.78 -18.82
C SER A 48 22.54 -17.17 -17.82
N ASN A 49 22.34 -17.55 -16.56
CA ASN A 49 23.30 -17.66 -15.45
C ASN A 49 24.45 -16.64 -15.38
N LYS A 50 24.24 -15.54 -14.65
CA LYS A 50 25.10 -15.06 -13.54
C LYS A 50 24.45 -13.84 -12.90
N THR A 51 23.98 -13.99 -11.67
CA THR A 51 23.32 -12.96 -10.87
C THR A 51 24.27 -11.77 -10.61
N THR A 52 24.06 -10.70 -11.39
CA THR A 52 24.20 -9.28 -11.04
C THR A 52 25.27 -8.90 -10.02
N THR A 53 26.45 -8.49 -10.51
CA THR A 53 27.31 -7.53 -9.81
C THR A 53 26.87 -6.09 -10.19
N PRO A 54 26.32 -5.31 -9.26
CA PRO A 54 25.88 -3.94 -9.48
C PRO A 54 27.08 -2.98 -9.50
N ALA A 55 27.02 -1.96 -10.37
CA ALA A 55 27.91 -0.81 -10.29
C ALA A 55 27.75 -0.13 -8.93
N ALA A 56 28.87 0.12 -8.26
CA ALA A 56 28.93 0.68 -6.92
C ALA A 56 28.20 2.03 -6.85
N ARG A 57 26.98 2.02 -6.31
CA ARG A 57 26.42 3.19 -5.61
C ARG A 57 27.45 3.57 -4.55
N LYS A 58 27.92 4.83 -4.53
CA LYS A 58 28.57 5.38 -3.34
C LYS A 58 27.71 4.96 -2.14
N PRO A 59 28.27 4.30 -1.12
CA PRO A 59 27.49 3.90 0.04
C PRO A 59 26.85 5.19 0.59
N PRO A 60 25.52 5.33 0.53
CA PRO A 60 24.88 6.46 1.18
C PRO A 60 25.26 6.39 2.65
N SER A 61 25.54 7.56 3.23
CA SER A 61 25.86 7.68 4.64
C SER A 61 24.86 6.86 5.47
N PRO A 62 25.28 6.18 6.55
CA PRO A 62 24.35 5.47 7.44
C PRO A 62 23.13 6.32 7.82
N GLU A 63 23.31 7.64 7.91
CA GLU A 63 22.27 8.64 8.18
C GLU A 63 21.25 8.80 7.04
N GLU A 64 21.68 8.78 5.78
CA GLU A 64 20.79 8.84 4.61
C GLU A 64 19.98 7.54 4.45
N MET A 65 20.59 6.39 4.75
CA MET A 65 19.86 5.11 4.79
C MET A 65 18.83 5.08 5.91
N ASP A 66 19.17 5.64 7.07
CA ASP A 66 18.29 5.64 8.23
C ASP A 66 17.10 6.60 8.05
N THR A 67 17.29 7.75 7.42
CA THR A 67 16.17 8.64 7.04
C THR A 67 15.26 8.01 5.98
N LEU A 68 15.82 7.28 5.01
CA LEU A 68 15.05 6.55 4.00
C LEU A 68 14.26 5.37 4.60
N LYS A 69 14.86 4.62 5.55
CA LYS A 69 14.16 3.58 6.32
C LYS A 69 13.04 4.18 7.16
N LEU A 70 13.25 5.32 7.80
CA LEU A 70 12.25 6.00 8.61
C LEU A 70 11.06 6.46 7.75
N LYS A 71 11.32 7.06 6.58
CA LYS A 71 10.25 7.45 5.64
C LYS A 71 9.46 6.24 5.16
N LYS A 72 10.14 5.13 4.88
CA LYS A 72 9.47 3.87 4.50
C LYS A 72 8.67 3.27 5.65
N ALA A 73 9.18 3.36 6.88
CA ALA A 73 8.49 2.88 8.08
C ALA A 73 7.22 3.69 8.34
N TRP A 74 7.26 5.02 8.16
CA TRP A 74 6.08 5.89 8.24
C TRP A 74 5.03 5.56 7.18
N GLU A 75 5.44 5.34 5.93
CA GLU A 75 4.51 4.90 4.89
C GLU A 75 3.89 3.53 5.19
N MET A 76 4.66 2.61 5.77
CA MET A 76 4.16 1.31 6.22
C MET A 76 3.19 1.45 7.40
N ALA A 77 3.47 2.34 8.35
CA ALA A 77 2.63 2.58 9.51
C ALA A 77 1.25 3.12 9.15
N ILE A 78 1.18 3.98 8.12
CA ILE A 78 -0.06 4.58 7.63
C ILE A 78 -0.79 3.67 6.62
N ALA A 79 -0.14 2.63 6.08
CA ALA A 79 -0.73 1.75 5.07
C ALA A 79 -2.10 1.15 5.49
N PRO A 80 -2.31 0.66 6.73
CA PRO A 80 -3.62 0.19 7.18
C PRO A 80 -4.69 1.28 7.10
N ALA A 81 -4.37 2.51 7.50
CA ALA A 81 -5.30 3.64 7.46
C ALA A 81 -5.76 3.99 6.04
N LYS A 82 -4.89 3.84 5.02
CA LYS A 82 -5.26 4.11 3.62
C LYS A 82 -6.27 3.11 3.07
N SER A 83 -6.32 1.90 3.60
CA SER A 83 -7.30 0.88 3.20
C SER A 83 -8.67 1.08 3.87
N LEU A 84 -8.73 1.83 4.98
CA LEU A 84 -9.96 2.04 5.74
C LEU A 84 -11.06 2.76 4.96
N PRO A 85 -10.80 3.85 4.22
CA PRO A 85 -11.83 4.50 3.42
C PRO A 85 -12.49 3.55 2.41
N MET A 86 -11.70 2.70 1.76
CA MET A 86 -12.21 1.73 0.80
C MET A 86 -13.09 0.68 1.49
N ASN A 87 -12.62 0.14 2.61
CA ASN A 87 -13.38 -0.83 3.40
C ASN A 87 -14.66 -0.19 3.98
N ALA A 88 -14.59 1.03 4.50
CA ALA A 88 -15.72 1.77 5.04
C ALA A 88 -16.78 2.06 3.97
N PHE A 89 -16.36 2.50 2.78
CA PHE A 89 -17.27 2.76 1.67
C PHE A 89 -17.95 1.48 1.19
N GLY A 90 -17.20 0.39 1.06
CA GLY A 90 -17.78 -0.92 0.73
C GLY A 90 -18.82 -1.36 1.77
N MET A 91 -18.49 -1.22 3.05
CA MET A 91 -19.41 -1.54 4.15
C MET A 91 -20.65 -0.65 4.20
N TYR A 92 -20.53 0.61 3.77
CA TYR A 92 -21.66 1.54 3.64
C TYR A 92 -22.59 1.12 2.50
N MET A 93 -22.04 0.77 1.33
CA MET A 93 -22.82 0.41 0.14
C MET A 93 -23.49 -0.97 0.23
N THR A 94 -22.86 -1.95 0.90
CA THR A 94 -23.43 -3.30 1.07
C THR A 94 -24.58 -3.36 2.09
N GLY A 95 -24.79 -2.30 2.89
CA GLY A 95 -25.86 -2.25 3.89
C GLY A 95 -25.68 -3.23 5.05
N ASN A 96 -26.70 -3.40 5.90
CA ASN A 96 -26.64 -4.26 7.09
C ASN A 96 -27.26 -5.65 6.87
N SER A 97 -27.32 -6.11 5.61
CA SER A 97 -27.89 -7.42 5.29
C SER A 97 -26.99 -8.56 5.80
N LEU A 98 -27.59 -9.46 6.58
CA LEU A 98 -26.95 -10.68 7.10
C LEU A 98 -26.86 -11.72 5.98
N GLN A 99 -25.84 -11.59 5.14
CA GLN A 99 -25.45 -12.62 4.17
C GLN A 99 -24.17 -13.32 4.63
N ILE A 100 -23.98 -14.58 4.20
CA ILE A 100 -22.75 -15.34 4.43
C ILE A 100 -21.50 -14.54 4.01
N PHE A 101 -21.62 -13.79 2.91
CA PHE A 101 -20.56 -12.94 2.39
C PHE A 101 -20.19 -11.82 3.36
N SER A 102 -21.20 -11.20 3.99
CA SER A 102 -21.02 -10.13 4.97
C SER A 102 -20.28 -10.64 6.22
N ILE A 103 -20.59 -11.86 6.69
CA ILE A 103 -19.91 -12.47 7.85
C ILE A 103 -18.43 -12.75 7.55
N MET A 104 -18.13 -13.32 6.37
CA MET A 104 -16.75 -13.59 5.95
C MET A 104 -15.92 -12.32 5.77
N MET A 105 -16.52 -11.28 5.18
CA MET A 105 -15.87 -9.98 5.00
C MET A 105 -15.53 -9.33 6.34
N VAL A 106 -16.50 -9.33 7.27
CA VAL A 106 -16.30 -8.86 8.64
C VAL A 106 -15.19 -9.64 9.34
N PHE A 107 -15.17 -10.98 9.23
CA PHE A 107 -14.11 -11.79 9.83
C PHE A 107 -12.72 -11.42 9.31
N MET A 108 -12.57 -11.24 7.99
CA MET A 108 -11.30 -10.79 7.40
C MET A 108 -10.94 -9.36 7.83
N LEU A 109 -11.94 -8.49 8.02
CA LEU A 109 -11.75 -7.13 8.52
C LEU A 109 -11.16 -7.12 9.93
N PHE A 110 -11.50 -8.08 10.79
CA PHE A 110 -10.87 -8.21 12.12
C PHE A 110 -9.54 -8.97 12.07
N LYS A 111 -9.48 -10.08 11.32
CA LYS A 111 -8.29 -10.92 11.26
C LYS A 111 -7.07 -10.13 10.77
N THR A 112 -7.25 -9.29 9.76
CA THR A 112 -6.17 -8.51 9.16
C THR A 112 -5.46 -7.58 10.16
N PRO A 113 -6.16 -6.63 10.83
CA PRO A 113 -5.54 -5.76 11.83
C PRO A 113 -5.04 -6.52 13.07
N ILE A 114 -5.71 -7.59 13.48
CA ILE A 114 -5.23 -8.42 14.61
C ILE A 114 -3.91 -9.10 14.24
N THR A 115 -3.82 -9.71 13.06
CA THR A 115 -2.59 -10.36 12.58
C THR A 115 -1.47 -9.33 12.38
N ALA A 116 -1.82 -8.14 11.89
CA ALA A 116 -0.90 -7.02 11.74
C ALA A 116 -0.34 -6.56 13.11
N LEU A 117 -1.19 -6.46 14.14
CA LEU A 117 -0.81 -6.13 15.52
C LEU A 117 0.12 -7.20 16.14
N LEU A 118 -0.18 -8.47 15.92
CA LEU A 118 0.65 -9.57 16.41
C LEU A 118 2.01 -9.62 15.70
N ASN A 119 2.05 -9.23 14.42
CA ASN A 119 3.27 -9.24 13.61
C ASN A 119 3.96 -7.87 13.49
N VAL A 120 3.73 -6.95 14.45
CA VAL A 120 4.40 -5.64 14.49
C VAL A 120 5.92 -5.82 14.52
N GLN A 121 6.41 -6.69 15.39
CA GLN A 121 7.85 -6.88 15.56
C GLN A 121 8.50 -7.43 14.28
N GLY A 122 7.87 -8.41 13.62
CA GLY A 122 8.37 -8.96 12.35
C GLY A 122 8.35 -7.93 11.21
N THR A 123 7.35 -7.04 11.19
CA THR A 123 7.23 -5.99 10.18
C THR A 123 8.32 -4.92 10.31
N PHE A 124 8.67 -4.53 11.55
CA PHE A 124 9.66 -3.48 11.80
C PHE A 124 11.09 -4.01 12.01
N ALA A 125 11.28 -5.31 12.27
CA ALA A 125 12.60 -5.92 12.46
C ALA A 125 13.56 -5.70 11.28
N ARG A 126 13.04 -5.58 10.05
CA ARG A 126 13.85 -5.31 8.83
C ARG A 126 14.27 -3.85 8.70
N LEU A 127 13.69 -2.94 9.48
CA LEU A 127 13.89 -1.49 9.40
C LEU A 127 14.60 -0.93 10.64
N GLU A 128 14.76 -1.73 11.70
CA GLU A 128 15.44 -1.32 12.93
C GLU A 128 16.96 -1.23 12.76
N THR A 129 17.53 -0.11 13.20
CA THR A 129 18.96 0.16 13.28
C THR A 129 19.20 0.93 14.57
N GLU A 130 20.34 0.73 15.24
CA GLU A 130 20.57 1.27 16.58
C GLU A 130 20.45 2.80 16.67
N GLY A 131 20.78 3.52 15.59
CA GLY A 131 20.64 4.98 15.51
C GLY A 131 19.19 5.50 15.46
N ASN A 132 18.21 4.68 15.09
CA ASN A 132 16.84 5.14 14.80
C ASN A 132 15.75 4.52 15.69
N LYS A 133 16.11 3.81 16.76
CA LYS A 133 15.18 3.15 17.68
C LYS A 133 14.14 4.12 18.27
N SER A 134 14.55 5.32 18.65
CA SER A 134 13.67 6.37 19.21
C SER A 134 12.52 6.74 18.25
N GLN A 135 12.86 7.07 17.00
CA GLN A 135 11.89 7.46 15.99
C GLN A 135 10.99 6.28 15.55
N MET A 136 11.52 5.05 15.62
CA MET A 136 10.76 3.83 15.31
C MET A 136 9.64 3.58 16.31
N VAL A 137 9.78 3.99 17.58
CA VAL A 137 8.73 3.83 18.60
C VAL A 137 7.48 4.63 18.23
N MET A 138 7.64 5.88 17.76
CA MET A 138 6.50 6.68 17.28
C MET A 138 5.82 6.02 16.08
N VAL A 139 6.59 5.47 15.15
CA VAL A 139 6.05 4.77 13.97
C VAL A 139 5.28 3.51 14.36
N LYS A 140 5.79 2.73 15.32
CA LYS A 140 5.09 1.56 15.88
C LYS A 140 3.78 1.96 16.55
N LEU A 141 3.78 3.03 17.36
CA LEU A 141 2.56 3.55 17.98
C LEU A 141 1.53 4.00 16.94
N ALA A 142 1.97 4.71 15.89
CA ALA A 142 1.09 5.13 14.80
C ALA A 142 0.47 3.92 14.07
N PHE A 143 1.25 2.87 13.82
CA PHE A 143 0.76 1.62 13.21
C PHE A 143 -0.26 0.92 14.11
N ILE A 144 0.00 0.82 15.42
CA ILE A 144 -0.95 0.25 16.38
C ILE A 144 -2.25 1.08 16.39
N GLY A 145 -2.16 2.41 16.45
CA GLY A 145 -3.31 3.31 16.40
C GLY A 145 -4.14 3.13 15.14
N CYS A 146 -3.50 3.03 13.97
CA CYS A 146 -4.21 2.80 12.70
C CYS A 146 -4.92 1.45 12.66
N ASN A 147 -4.32 0.39 13.19
CA ASN A 147 -4.95 -0.93 13.28
C ASN A 147 -6.08 -0.96 14.32
N LEU A 148 -5.99 -0.21 15.41
CA LEU A 148 -7.07 -0.07 16.38
C LEU A 148 -8.26 0.70 15.79
N LEU A 149 -8.02 1.74 15.01
CA LEU A 149 -9.08 2.44 14.26
C LEU A 149 -9.77 1.49 13.26
N ALA A 150 -9.00 0.66 12.57
CA ALA A 150 -9.54 -0.39 11.69
C ALA A 150 -10.48 -1.34 12.44
N LEU A 151 -10.04 -1.77 13.63
CA LEU A 151 -10.77 -2.68 14.49
C LEU A 151 -12.06 -2.03 15.02
N GLY A 152 -11.98 -0.75 15.43
CA GLY A 152 -13.13 0.03 15.89
C GLY A 152 -14.20 0.20 14.81
N LEU A 153 -13.80 0.47 13.56
CA LEU A 153 -14.72 0.50 12.43
C LEU A 153 -15.42 -0.86 12.21
N GLY A 154 -14.67 -1.95 12.38
CA GLY A 154 -15.23 -3.30 12.36
C GLY A 154 -16.27 -3.50 13.45
N ILE A 155 -15.97 -3.14 14.70
CA ILE A 155 -16.90 -3.28 15.84
C ILE A 155 -18.20 -2.53 15.56
N TRP A 156 -18.10 -1.28 15.08
CA TRP A 156 -19.26 -0.48 14.70
C TRP A 156 -20.12 -1.18 13.65
N LYS A 157 -19.51 -1.77 12.62
CA LYS A 157 -20.25 -2.50 11.58
C LYS A 157 -20.92 -3.76 12.11
N VAL A 158 -20.23 -4.57 12.92
CA VAL A 158 -20.79 -5.82 13.51
C VAL A 158 -21.93 -5.53 14.46
N ASN A 159 -21.80 -4.46 15.24
CA ASN A 159 -22.88 -3.95 16.07
C ASN A 159 -24.11 -3.58 15.22
N GLY A 160 -23.90 -2.85 14.12
CA GLY A 160 -25.00 -2.52 13.18
C GLY A 160 -25.63 -3.76 12.51
N MET A 161 -24.87 -4.84 12.31
CA MET A 161 -25.36 -6.09 11.74
C MET A 161 -26.07 -7.00 12.77
N GLY A 162 -26.06 -6.67 14.07
CA GLY A 162 -26.70 -7.47 15.11
C GLY A 162 -25.99 -8.80 15.38
N LEU A 163 -24.71 -8.93 15.03
CA LEU A 163 -23.93 -10.16 15.25
C LEU A 163 -23.31 -10.23 16.64
N LEU A 164 -23.26 -9.10 17.37
CA LEU A 164 -22.78 -9.09 18.74
C LEU A 164 -23.91 -9.51 19.69
N PRO A 165 -23.64 -10.36 20.69
CA PRO A 165 -24.62 -10.77 21.71
C PRO A 165 -24.89 -9.64 22.71
N THR A 166 -25.33 -8.47 22.21
CA THR A 166 -25.58 -7.25 22.98
C THR A 166 -27.06 -7.03 23.30
N THR A 167 -27.94 -7.75 22.61
CA THR A 167 -29.39 -7.58 22.72
C THR A 167 -29.99 -8.66 23.60
N ARG A 168 -31.05 -8.37 24.36
CA ARG A 168 -31.75 -9.40 25.16
C ARG A 168 -32.26 -10.57 24.33
N SER A 169 -32.60 -10.33 23.06
CA SER A 169 -32.97 -11.39 22.11
C SER A 169 -31.91 -12.47 21.98
N ASP A 170 -30.62 -12.10 22.10
CA ASP A 170 -29.49 -13.01 21.96
C ASP A 170 -29.37 -13.95 23.17
N TRP A 171 -30.00 -13.57 24.29
CA TRP A 171 -30.00 -14.30 25.56
C TRP A 171 -31.37 -14.90 25.90
N LEU A 172 -32.39 -14.66 25.07
CA LEU A 172 -33.77 -15.09 25.31
C LEU A 172 -33.86 -16.61 25.48
N ALA A 173 -33.01 -17.37 24.80
CA ALA A 173 -32.95 -18.83 24.93
C ALA A 173 -32.59 -19.31 26.35
N TRP A 174 -31.98 -18.44 27.17
CA TRP A 174 -31.61 -18.71 28.56
C TRP A 174 -32.42 -17.90 29.57
N GLU A 175 -33.40 -17.10 29.13
CA GLU A 175 -34.25 -16.33 30.04
C GLU A 175 -35.42 -17.20 30.51
N LEU A 176 -35.64 -17.23 31.83
CA LEU A 176 -36.69 -18.05 32.42
C LEU A 176 -38.08 -17.54 32.00
N PRO A 177 -39.02 -18.45 31.69
CA PRO A 177 -40.39 -18.03 31.40
C PRO A 177 -40.99 -17.33 32.63
N ARG A 178 -41.81 -16.31 32.39
CA ARG A 178 -42.53 -15.63 33.46
C ARG A 178 -43.67 -16.52 33.95
N GLU A 179 -43.52 -17.07 35.14
CA GLU A 179 -44.58 -17.88 35.77
C GLU A 179 -45.73 -16.96 36.26
N PRO A 180 -46.99 -17.22 35.84
CA PRO A 180 -48.13 -16.46 36.33
C PRO A 180 -48.45 -16.86 37.78
N ILE A 181 -48.63 -15.85 38.64
CA ILE A 181 -48.91 -16.05 40.07
C ILE A 181 -50.34 -16.57 40.29
N GLU A 182 -51.29 -16.16 39.44
CA GLU A 182 -52.69 -16.55 39.53
C GLU A 182 -53.21 -16.98 38.15
N ARG A 183 -54.04 -18.02 38.12
CA ARG A 183 -54.77 -18.48 36.92
C ARG A 183 -56.25 -18.39 37.23
N ALA A 184 -56.99 -17.58 36.48
CA ALA A 184 -58.45 -17.55 36.56
C ALA A 184 -59.03 -18.67 35.69
N TYR A 185 -59.95 -19.45 36.24
CA TYR A 185 -60.69 -20.48 35.51
C TYR A 185 -62.16 -20.07 35.45
N PHE A 186 -62.78 -20.19 34.28
CA PHE A 186 -64.21 -19.99 34.12
C PHE A 186 -64.97 -21.17 34.71
N VAL A 187 -65.85 -20.91 35.68
CA VAL A 187 -66.77 -21.92 36.24
C VAL A 187 -68.15 -21.64 35.65
N PRO A 188 -68.69 -22.53 34.78
CA PRO A 188 -70.06 -22.40 34.29
C PRO A 188 -71.04 -22.61 35.46
N SER A 189 -72.00 -21.70 35.60
CA SER A 189 -73.11 -21.73 36.57
C SER A 189 -74.18 -22.75 36.20
#